data_AF-A0A3R7D3A9-F1
#
_entry.id   AF-A0A3R7D3A9-F1
#
_cell.length_a   1.000
_cell.length_b   1.000
_cell.length_c   1.000
_cell.angle_alpha   90.00
_cell.angle_beta   90.00
_cell.angle_gamma   90.00
#
_symmetry.space_group_name_H-M   'P 1'
#
loop_
_entity.id
_entity.type
_entity.pdbx_description
1 polymer ?
#
loop_
_entity_poly.entity_id
_entity_poly.type
_entity_poly.pdbx_seq_one_letter_code
_entity_poly.pdbx_strand_id
1 'polypeptide(L)'
;MNYVIDASVACRFLLVEDLSDKAELVLESFLKGNCDLKAPKLLVYEVGNALWKAVQRGLIGLDEAVEKLNLLIRLKIDSIELDERMHEKVLA
;
A
#
# COMPACT_ATOMS: atom_id res chain seq x y z
N MET A 1 1.74 14.94 9.62
CA MET A 1 0.35 14.85 9.09
C MET A 1 0.08 13.37 8.85
N ASN A 2 -1.08 12.85 9.26
CA ASN A 2 -1.37 11.42 9.19
C ASN A 2 -2.28 11.13 8.01
N TYR A 3 -1.84 10.25 7.10
CA TYR A 3 -2.65 9.77 5.99
C TYR A 3 -2.95 8.29 6.17
N VAL A 4 -4.21 7.90 5.90
CA VAL A 4 -4.57 6.49 5.75
C VAL A 4 -4.53 6.17 4.27
N ILE A 5 -3.75 5.16 3.88
CA ILE A 5 -3.65 4.70 2.51
C ILE A 5 -4.43 3.41 2.30
N ASP A 6 -5.03 3.30 1.12
CA ASP A 6 -5.63 2.07 0.62
C ASP A 6 -4.54 1.17 -0.03
N ALA A 7 -4.86 -0.11 -0.19
CA ALA A 7 -3.99 -1.06 -0.89
C ALA A 7 -3.67 -0.64 -2.32
N SER A 8 -4.59 0.02 -3.02
CA SER A 8 -4.31 0.51 -4.38
C SER A 8 -3.24 1.61 -4.42
N VAL A 9 -3.12 2.44 -3.38
CA VAL A 9 -2.04 3.45 -3.29
C VAL A 9 -0.70 2.74 -3.04
N ALA A 10 -0.68 1.76 -2.13
CA ALA A 10 0.52 0.98 -1.87
C ALA A 10 0.97 0.13 -3.07
N CYS A 11 0.04 -0.37 -3.89
CA CYS A 11 0.38 -1.05 -5.16
C CYS A 11 1.17 -0.15 -6.09
N ARG A 12 0.82 1.13 -6.19
CA ARG A 12 1.50 2.12 -7.04
C ARG A 12 2.91 2.49 -6.58
N PHE A 13 3.27 2.16 -5.33
CA PHE A 13 4.67 2.25 -4.87
C PHE A 13 5.54 1.14 -5.48
N LEU A 14 4.92 0.04 -5.90
CA LEU A 14 5.61 -1.20 -6.29
C LEU A 14 5.45 -1.47 -7.79
N LEU A 15 4.33 -1.08 -8.39
CA LEU A 15 3.98 -1.30 -9.78
C LEU A 15 3.87 0.04 -10.52
N VAL A 16 4.20 0.03 -11.81
CA VAL A 16 3.98 1.19 -12.69
C VAL A 16 2.54 1.15 -13.19
N GLU A 17 1.72 2.07 -12.69
CA GLU A 17 0.30 2.20 -12.99
C GLU A 17 -0.07 3.67 -13.15
N ASP A 18 -1.31 3.97 -13.55
CA ASP A 18 -1.81 5.34 -13.54
C ASP A 18 -1.67 5.96 -12.14
N LEU A 19 -1.15 7.18 -12.09
CA LEU A 19 -0.86 7.95 -10.87
C LEU A 19 0.34 7.46 -10.04
N SER A 20 1.21 6.60 -10.58
CA SER A 20 2.46 6.23 -9.90
C SER A 20 3.34 7.44 -9.58
N ASP A 21 3.36 8.47 -10.43
CA ASP A 21 4.06 9.74 -10.18
C ASP A 21 3.58 10.42 -8.89
N LYS A 22 2.28 10.44 -8.64
CA LYS A 22 1.70 11.01 -7.41
C LYS A 22 1.93 10.11 -6.21
N ALA A 23 1.84 8.79 -6.39
CA ALA A 23 2.10 7.84 -5.32
C ALA A 23 3.58 7.93 -4.87
N GLU A 24 4.50 8.10 -5.80
CA GLU A 24 5.92 8.33 -5.51
C GLU A 24 6.13 9.57 -4.62
N LEU A 25 5.46 10.68 -4.90
CA LEU A 25 5.53 11.89 -4.05
C LEU A 25 5.04 11.63 -2.61
N VAL A 26 4.01 10.79 -2.44
CA VAL A 26 3.51 10.39 -1.11
C VAL A 26 4.54 9.52 -0.40
N LEU A 27 5.10 8.53 -1.08
CA LEU A 27 6.12 7.65 -0.53
C LEU A 27 7.39 8.42 -0.14
N GLU A 28 7.87 9.33 -1.00
CA GLU A 28 9.01 10.17 -0.69
C GLU A 28 8.76 11.05 0.53
N SER A 29 7.57 11.65 0.63
CA SER A 29 7.21 12.48 1.77
C SER A 29 7.20 11.68 3.07
N PHE A 30 6.71 10.44 3.03
CA PHE A 30 6.76 9.51 4.15
C PHE A 30 8.20 9.15 4.53
N LEU A 31 9.04 8.77 3.56
CA LEU A 31 10.44 8.41 3.78
C LEU A 31 11.28 9.59 4.32
N LYS A 32 10.94 10.82 3.94
CA LYS A 32 11.56 12.06 4.45
C LYS A 32 11.02 12.48 5.83
N GLY A 33 10.02 11.79 6.38
CA GLY A 33 9.40 12.12 7.67
C GLY A 33 8.46 13.34 7.63
N ASN A 34 8.02 13.76 6.44
CA ASN A 34 7.09 14.89 6.28
C ASN A 34 5.63 14.49 6.55
N CYS A 35 5.31 13.21 6.44
CA CYS A 35 4.02 12.64 6.81
C CYS A 35 4.16 11.22 7.37
N ASP A 36 3.14 10.78 8.09
CA ASP A 36 3.00 9.42 8.58
C ASP A 36 1.94 8.70 7.75
N LEU A 37 2.24 7.45 7.36
CA LEU A 37 1.29 6.59 6.65
C LEU A 37 0.75 5.52 7.58
N LYS A 38 -0.56 5.32 7.49
CA LYS A 38 -1.27 4.23 8.14
C LYS A 38 -2.09 3.45 7.13
N ALA A 39 -2.37 2.18 7.41
CA ALA A 39 -3.24 1.37 6.55
C ALA A 39 -4.01 0.31 7.35
N PRO A 40 -5.15 -0.19 6.86
CA PRO A 40 -5.80 -1.35 7.46
C PRO A 40 -4.85 -2.55 7.55
N LYS A 41 -5.05 -3.43 8.56
CA LYS A 41 -4.26 -4.67 8.73
C LYS A 41 -4.24 -5.55 7.47
N LEU A 42 -5.22 -5.41 6.58
CA LEU A 42 -5.34 -6.16 5.33
C LEU A 42 -4.37 -5.72 4.23
N LEU A 43 -3.66 -4.59 4.39
CA LEU A 43 -2.80 -4.00 3.36
C LEU A 43 -1.87 -5.01 2.68
N VAL A 44 -1.13 -5.79 3.48
CA VAL A 44 -0.13 -6.74 2.97
C VAL A 44 -0.79 -7.84 2.13
N TYR A 45 -1.99 -8.29 2.52
CA TYR A 45 -2.72 -9.34 1.80
C TYR A 45 -3.27 -8.84 0.48
N GLU A 46 -3.81 -7.63 0.45
CA GLU A 46 -4.39 -7.03 -0.75
C GLU A 46 -3.31 -6.67 -1.77
N VAL A 47 -2.20 -6.07 -1.32
CA VAL A 47 -1.04 -5.81 -2.18
C VAL A 47 -0.40 -7.12 -2.65
N GLY A 48 -0.28 -8.12 -1.77
CA GLY A 48 0.20 -9.46 -2.14
C GLY A 48 -0.66 -10.12 -3.22
N ASN A 49 -1.99 -10.01 -3.12
CA ASN A 49 -2.92 -10.51 -4.13
C ASN A 49 -2.80 -9.74 -5.46
N ALA A 50 -2.57 -8.42 -5.42
CA ALA A 50 -2.33 -7.62 -6.63
C ALA A 50 -1.02 -8.05 -7.34
N LEU A 51 0.07 -8.22 -6.58
CA LEU A 51 1.34 -8.74 -7.09
C LEU A 51 1.20 -10.15 -7.68
N TRP A 52 0.50 -11.05 -6.98
CA TRP A 52 0.23 -12.40 -7.49
C TRP A 52 -0.52 -12.37 -8.83
N LYS A 53 -1.54 -11.51 -8.96
CA LYS A 53 -2.26 -11.33 -10.23
C LYS A 53 -1.36 -10.75 -11.33
N ALA A 54 -0.44 -9.86 -11.01
CA ALA A 54 0.53 -9.32 -11.96
C ALA A 54 1.48 -10.42 -12.48
N VAL A 55 1.94 -11.32 -11.59
CA VAL A 55 2.72 -12.52 -11.96
C VAL A 55 1.91 -13.45 -12.87
N GLN A 56 0.66 -13.75 -12.52
CA GLN A 56 -0.21 -14.62 -13.34
C GLN A 56 -0.47 -14.06 -14.75
N ARG A 57 -0.42 -12.73 -14.90
CA ARG A 57 -0.57 -12.04 -16.20
C ARG A 57 0.74 -11.87 -16.96
N GLY A 58 1.87 -12.31 -16.40
CA GLY A 58 3.20 -12.16 -17.00
C GLY A 58 3.71 -10.71 -17.03
N LEU A 59 3.16 -9.83 -16.18
CA LEU A 59 3.60 -8.43 -16.10
C LEU A 59 4.92 -8.28 -15.33
N ILE A 60 5.15 -9.15 -14.34
CA ILE A 60 6.37 -9.22 -13.53
C ILE A 60 6.73 -10.68 -13.24
N GLY A 61 7.99 -10.94 -12.90
CA GLY A 61 8.43 -12.26 -12.42
C GLY A 61 8.01 -12.55 -10.98
N LEU A 62 8.02 -13.84 -10.59
CA LEU A 62 7.74 -14.24 -9.20
C LEU A 62 8.79 -13.67 -8.23
N ASP A 63 10.07 -13.73 -8.60
CA ASP A 63 11.16 -13.21 -7.76
C ASP A 63 11.03 -11.70 -7.55
N GLU A 64 10.70 -10.96 -8.62
CA GLU A 64 10.41 -9.53 -8.56
C GLU A 64 9.20 -9.23 -7.64
N ALA A 65 8.13 -10.02 -7.70
CA ALA A 65 6.98 -9.87 -6.81
C ALA A 65 7.35 -10.09 -5.34
N VAL A 66 8.21 -11.08 -5.05
CA VAL A 66 8.71 -11.35 -3.69
C VAL A 66 9.56 -10.18 -3.18
N GLU A 67 10.45 -9.64 -4.02
CA GLU A 67 11.26 -8.46 -3.67
C GLU A 67 10.39 -7.23 -3.37
N LYS A 68 9.39 -6.95 -4.20
CA LYS A 68 8.44 -5.84 -3.99
C LYS A 68 7.61 -6.02 -2.72
N LEU A 69 7.14 -7.23 -2.42
CA LEU A 69 6.41 -7.49 -1.19
C LEU A 69 7.31 -7.32 0.05
N ASN A 70 8.57 -7.75 -0.03
CA ASN A 70 9.55 -7.53 1.03
C ASN A 70 9.84 -6.04 1.23
N LEU A 71 9.90 -5.24 0.16
CA LEU A 71 10.03 -3.78 0.24
C LEU A 71 8.85 -3.18 1.03
N LEU A 72 7.62 -3.55 0.70
CA LEU A 72 6.42 -3.08 1.42
C LEU A 72 6.50 -3.37 2.92
N ILE A 73 6.90 -4.60 3.30
CA ILE A 73 7.05 -4.98 4.71
C ILE A 73 8.12 -4.13 5.41
N ARG A 74 9.22 -3.81 4.71
CA ARG A 74 10.30 -2.96 5.25
C ARG A 74 9.90 -1.49 5.42
N LEU A 75 8.89 -1.01 4.69
CA LEU A 75 8.35 0.34 4.89
C LEU A 75 7.70 0.52 6.27
N LYS A 76 7.32 -0.58 6.95
CA LYS A 76 6.75 -0.57 8.31
C LYS A 76 5.60 0.44 8.46
N ILE A 77 4.68 0.44 7.49
CA ILE A 77 3.49 1.29 7.52
C ILE A 77 2.63 0.86 8.72
N ASP A 78 2.25 1.82 9.55
CA ASP A 78 1.48 1.57 10.77
C ASP A 78 0.11 1.00 10.45
N SER A 79 -0.31 -0.05 11.17
CA SER A 79 -1.63 -0.64 10.99
C SER A 79 -2.70 0.09 11.79
N ILE A 80 -3.87 0.32 11.20
CA ILE A 80 -5.10 0.73 11.90
C ILE A 80 -6.07 -0.45 11.97
N GLU A 81 -6.77 -0.53 13.10
CA GLU A 81 -7.85 -1.47 13.32
C GLU A 81 -9.17 -0.76 13.09
N LEU A 82 -10.01 -1.35 12.25
CA LEU A 82 -11.38 -0.90 12.06
C LEU A 82 -12.22 -1.59 13.13
N ASP A 83 -12.88 -0.81 13.99
CA ASP A 83 -13.80 -1.34 15.00
C ASP A 83 -15.26 -0.97 14.66
N GLU A 84 -16.22 -1.67 15.28
CA GLU A 84 -17.65 -1.47 15.00
C GLU A 84 -18.13 -0.03 15.26
N ARG A 85 -17.43 0.71 16.11
CA ARG A 85 -17.73 2.13 16.43
C ARG A 85 -17.32 3.08 15.31
N MET A 86 -16.46 2.63 14.38
CA MET A 86 -16.12 3.42 13.19
C MET A 86 -17.24 3.42 12.15
N HIS A 87 -18.09 2.39 12.09
CA HIS A 87 -19.16 2.29 11.09
C HIS A 87 -20.18 3.44 11.20
N GLU A 88 -20.46 3.92 12.41
CA GLU A 88 -21.41 5.02 12.66
C GLU A 88 -20.98 6.35 12.01
N LYS A 89 -19.68 6.52 11.72
CA LYS A 89 -19.12 7.76 11.15
C LYS A 89 -18.69 7.64 9.69
N VAL A 90 -18.58 6.43 9.15
CA VAL A 90 -18.08 6.20 7.78
C VAL A 90 -19.18 6.44 6.73
N LEU A 91 -20.45 6.27 7.12
CA LEU A 91 -21.62 6.39 6.22
C LEU A 91 -22.51 7.61 6.51
N ALA A 92 -22.13 8.46 7.48
CA ALA A 92 -22.82 9.69 7.84
C ALA A 92 -22.27 10.88 7.06
#